data_AF-A0AAN9EEC6-F1
#
_entry.id   AF-A0AAN9EEC6-F1
#
_cell.length_a   1.000
_cell.length_b   1.000
_cell.length_c   1.000
_cell.angle_alpha   90.00
_cell.angle_beta   90.00
_cell.angle_gamma   90.00
#
_symmetry.space_group_name_H-M   'P 1'
#
loop_
_entity.id
_entity.type
_entity.pdbx_description
1 polymer ?
#
loop_
_entity_poly.entity_id
_entity_poly.type
_entity_poly.pdbx_seq_one_letter_code
_entity_poly.pdbx_strand_id
1 'polypeptide(L)'
;MVEEEEDDDLDLETLESDIKQMAQKLLEYRATLPDHLNNTLVSVLAAHRPLLPPPSHPGTSEQNIFRGDSSSASEDSQIAKKVKLLNGKISSNCSAMPIVLKNMKECIAKIDKLYSYNEIRHPAFKRKRSG
;
A
#
# COMPACT_ATOMS: atom_id res chain seq x y z
N MET A 1 4.41 -49.66 -39.01
CA MET A 1 3.16 -49.45 -38.25
C MET A 1 3.30 -49.79 -36.78
N VAL A 2 4.17 -50.72 -36.34
CA VAL A 2 4.35 -50.98 -34.89
C VAL A 2 5.28 -49.95 -34.21
N GLU A 3 6.29 -49.42 -34.92
CA GLU A 3 7.24 -48.44 -34.35
C GLU A 3 6.67 -47.02 -34.17
N GLU A 4 5.61 -46.64 -34.91
CA GLU A 4 4.96 -45.32 -34.75
C GLU A 4 4.02 -45.29 -33.54
N GLU A 5 3.36 -46.41 -33.21
CA GLU A 5 2.45 -46.50 -32.06
C GLU A 5 3.22 -46.52 -30.72
N GLU A 6 4.42 -47.11 -30.69
CA GLU A 6 5.28 -47.12 -29.48
C GLU A 6 5.88 -45.73 -29.16
N ASP A 7 6.16 -44.92 -30.19
CA ASP A 7 6.66 -43.54 -30.04
C ASP A 7 5.56 -42.62 -29.48
N ASP A 8 4.33 -42.76 -29.98
CA ASP A 8 3.15 -42.03 -29.50
C ASP A 8 2.80 -42.37 -28.03
N ASP A 9 2.95 -43.63 -27.61
CA ASP A 9 2.70 -44.07 -26.23
C ASP A 9 3.73 -43.50 -25.23
N LEU A 10 5.00 -43.42 -25.62
CA LEU A 10 6.07 -42.83 -24.80
C LEU A 10 5.86 -41.32 -24.63
N ASP A 11 5.50 -40.62 -25.71
CA ASP A 11 5.19 -39.18 -25.67
C ASP A 11 3.96 -38.90 -24.78
N LEU A 12 2.95 -39.77 -24.81
CA LEU A 12 1.78 -39.64 -23.95
C LEU A 12 2.13 -39.83 -22.46
N GLU A 13 2.97 -40.81 -22.13
CA GLU A 13 3.42 -41.07 -20.76
C GLU A 13 4.24 -39.88 -20.21
N THR A 14 5.12 -39.30 -21.03
CA THR A 14 5.90 -38.12 -20.63
C THR A 14 4.99 -36.93 -20.34
N LEU A 15 3.98 -36.69 -21.18
CA LEU A 15 3.03 -35.60 -21.00
C LEU A 15 2.18 -35.79 -19.74
N GLU A 16 1.75 -37.01 -19.43
CA GLU A 16 0.99 -37.30 -18.22
C GLU A 16 1.85 -37.03 -16.95
N SER A 17 3.11 -37.44 -16.98
CA SER A 17 4.08 -37.15 -15.90
C SER A 17 4.26 -35.65 -15.71
N ASP A 18 4.46 -34.90 -16.79
CA ASP A 18 4.62 -33.44 -16.75
C ASP A 18 3.39 -32.73 -16.19
N ILE A 19 2.19 -33.15 -16.59
CA ILE A 19 0.93 -32.60 -16.08
C ILE A 19 0.81 -32.86 -14.57
N LYS A 20 1.15 -34.08 -14.10
CA LYS A 20 1.15 -34.41 -12.67
C LYS A 20 2.14 -33.55 -11.90
N GLN A 21 3.35 -33.37 -12.41
CA GLN A 21 4.38 -32.54 -11.80
C GLN A 21 3.95 -31.06 -11.74
N MET A 22 3.35 -30.54 -12.81
CA MET A 22 2.80 -29.18 -12.84
C MET A 22 1.68 -28.98 -11.83
N ALA A 23 0.76 -29.97 -11.72
CA ALA A 23 -0.33 -29.92 -10.76
C ALA A 23 0.17 -29.89 -9.31
N GLN A 24 1.17 -30.71 -9.00
CA GLN A 24 1.82 -30.73 -7.68
C GLN A 24 2.48 -29.39 -7.36
N LYS A 25 3.22 -28.83 -8.32
CA LYS A 25 3.87 -27.52 -8.17
C LYS A 25 2.88 -26.38 -7.99
N LEU A 26 1.74 -26.41 -8.70
CA LEU A 26 0.65 -25.46 -8.52
C LEU A 26 0.02 -25.55 -7.13
N LEU A 27 -0.16 -26.77 -6.61
CA LEU A 27 -0.68 -26.99 -5.27
C LEU A 27 0.27 -26.43 -4.21
N GLU A 28 1.57 -26.71 -4.36
CA GLU A 28 2.62 -26.20 -3.47
C GLU A 28 2.68 -24.67 -3.48
N TYR A 29 2.63 -24.03 -4.66
CA TYR A 29 2.59 -22.57 -4.74
C TYR A 29 1.32 -22.00 -4.11
N ARG A 30 0.15 -22.61 -4.32
CA ARG A 30 -1.09 -22.15 -3.70
C ARG A 30 -1.04 -22.25 -2.18
N ALA A 31 -0.35 -23.26 -1.64
CA ALA A 31 -0.20 -23.44 -0.20
C ALA A 31 0.83 -22.47 0.41
N THR A 32 1.92 -22.16 -0.29
CA THR A 32 3.08 -21.45 0.30
C THR A 32 3.17 -19.97 -0.08
N LEU A 33 2.72 -19.60 -1.28
CA LEU A 33 2.88 -18.24 -1.80
C LEU A 33 2.16 -17.17 -0.97
N PRO A 34 0.91 -17.39 -0.48
CA PRO A 34 0.23 -16.40 0.37
C PRO A 34 1.02 -16.07 1.64
N ASP A 35 1.56 -17.09 2.31
CA ASP A 35 2.32 -16.93 3.55
C ASP A 35 3.67 -16.25 3.28
N HIS A 36 4.38 -16.65 2.21
CA HIS A 36 5.62 -15.99 1.80
C HIS A 36 5.41 -14.50 1.51
N LEU A 37 4.33 -14.14 0.81
CA LEU A 37 3.99 -12.75 0.52
C LEU A 37 3.65 -11.98 1.79
N ASN A 38 2.85 -12.56 2.68
CA ASN A 38 2.48 -11.93 3.95
C ASN A 38 3.72 -11.66 4.81
N ASN A 39 4.57 -12.68 5.00
CA ASN A 39 5.79 -12.56 5.79
C ASN A 39 6.75 -11.51 5.21
N THR A 40 6.86 -11.45 3.87
CA THR A 40 7.68 -10.44 3.19
C THR A 40 7.12 -9.03 3.42
N LEU A 41 5.80 -8.83 3.25
CA LEU A 41 5.16 -7.55 3.48
C LEU A 41 5.27 -7.09 4.93
N VAL A 42 5.04 -7.98 5.90
CA VAL A 42 5.20 -7.69 7.32
C VAL A 42 6.65 -7.25 7.62
N SER A 43 7.63 -7.94 7.06
CA SER A 43 9.05 -7.59 7.23
C SER A 43 9.39 -6.22 6.65
N VAL A 44 8.91 -5.92 5.45
CA VAL A 44 9.10 -4.61 4.80
C VAL A 44 8.41 -3.50 5.60
N LEU A 45 7.16 -3.71 6.03
CA LEU A 45 6.42 -2.72 6.82
C LEU A 45 7.04 -2.51 8.20
N ALA A 46 7.60 -3.55 8.81
CA ALA A 46 8.34 -3.43 10.08
C ALA A 46 9.62 -2.61 9.90
N ALA A 47 10.40 -2.86 8.84
CA ALA A 47 11.62 -2.11 8.55
C ALA A 47 11.35 -0.63 8.27
N HIS A 48 10.20 -0.31 7.69
CA HIS A 48 9.80 1.06 7.37
C HIS A 48 8.84 1.68 8.40
N ARG A 49 8.60 1.03 9.55
CA ARG A 49 7.68 1.56 10.55
C ARG A 49 8.27 2.84 11.15
N PRO A 50 7.57 3.99 11.05
CA PRO A 50 8.02 5.20 11.72
C PRO A 50 8.07 4.95 13.23
N LEU A 51 9.20 5.26 13.86
CA LEU A 51 9.32 5.36 15.31
C LEU A 51 8.49 6.56 15.77
N LEU A 52 7.20 6.32 16.01
CA LEU A 52 6.35 7.30 16.67
C LEU A 52 6.74 7.34 18.15
N PRO A 53 6.91 8.54 18.74
CA PRO A 53 7.05 8.68 20.18
C PRO A 53 5.89 7.95 20.87
N PRO A 54 6.12 7.32 22.03
CA PRO A 54 5.06 6.68 22.80
C PRO A 54 3.90 7.68 22.99
N PRO A 55 2.64 7.23 22.89
CA PRO A 55 1.50 8.10 23.06
C PRO A 55 1.60 8.75 24.44
N SER A 56 1.87 10.05 24.46
CA SER A 56 1.71 10.86 25.66
C SER A 56 0.25 10.72 26.06
N HIS A 57 0.00 10.04 27.18
CA HIS A 57 -1.32 9.85 27.74
C HIS A 57 -2.09 11.18 27.74
N PRO A 58 -3.27 11.27 27.10
CA PRO A 58 -4.14 12.42 27.24
C PRO A 58 -4.83 12.29 28.60
N GLY A 59 -4.19 12.75 29.67
CA GLY A 59 -4.75 12.49 31.00
C GLY A 59 -4.17 13.23 32.21
N THR A 60 -3.13 14.04 32.07
CA THR A 60 -2.65 14.89 33.19
C THR A 60 -2.36 16.28 32.68
N SER A 61 -3.42 16.99 32.30
CA SER A 61 -3.49 18.42 32.59
C SER A 61 -3.94 18.52 34.03
N GLU A 62 -3.03 18.83 34.94
CA GLU A 62 -3.19 19.94 35.88
C GLU A 62 -2.03 19.97 36.89
N GLN A 63 -1.41 21.15 36.97
CA GLN A 63 -0.68 21.69 38.12
C GLN A 63 0.67 21.04 38.46
N ASN A 64 1.72 21.47 37.75
CA ASN A 64 2.95 21.81 38.47
C ASN A 64 3.21 23.32 38.32
N ILE A 65 2.53 24.02 39.23
CA ILE A 65 2.90 25.27 39.90
C ILE A 65 4.18 25.91 39.34
N PHE A 66 3.98 26.95 38.54
CA PHE A 66 4.86 28.11 38.49
C PHE A 66 5.05 28.63 39.92
N ARG A 67 6.12 28.19 40.59
CA ARG A 67 6.64 28.86 41.79
C ARG A 67 8.02 29.39 41.43
N GLY A 68 8.04 30.70 41.17
CA GLY A 68 9.22 31.56 41.18
C GLY A 68 10.30 31.19 40.18
N ASP A 69 10.36 31.88 39.05
CA ASP A 69 11.28 33.02 38.93
C ASP A 69 11.13 33.65 37.54
N SER A 70 10.87 34.96 37.54
CA SER A 70 11.32 35.96 36.58
C SER A 70 12.10 35.46 35.34
N SER A 71 11.46 35.27 34.18
CA SER A 71 12.07 35.56 32.86
C SER A 71 11.06 35.44 31.71
N SER A 72 10.53 36.57 31.23
CA SER A 72 9.67 36.68 30.05
C SER A 72 10.40 36.37 28.73
N ALA A 73 11.72 36.17 28.74
CA ALA A 73 12.53 36.00 27.53
C ALA A 73 12.46 34.58 26.91
N SER A 74 11.97 33.58 27.65
CA SER A 74 11.98 32.17 27.23
C SER A 74 10.78 31.79 26.34
N GLU A 75 9.59 32.32 26.64
CA GLU A 75 8.34 31.96 25.93
C GLU A 75 8.31 32.54 24.51
N ASP A 76 8.75 33.79 24.32
CA ASP A 76 8.83 34.44 23.00
C ASP A 76 9.75 33.69 22.03
N SER A 77 10.86 33.15 22.54
CA SER A 77 11.78 32.32 21.75
C SER A 77 11.13 31.00 21.30
N GLN A 78 10.31 30.38 22.15
CA GLN A 78 9.58 29.17 21.78
C GLN A 78 8.47 29.46 20.77
N ILE A 79 7.74 30.56 20.91
CA ILE A 79 6.69 30.99 19.96
C ILE A 79 7.32 31.26 18.59
N ALA A 80 8.44 31.99 18.53
CA ALA A 80 9.16 32.25 17.29
C ALA A 80 9.60 30.97 16.57
N LYS A 81 10.10 29.97 17.31
CA LYS A 81 10.46 28.65 16.76
C LYS A 81 9.23 27.92 16.18
N LYS A 82 8.10 27.94 16.88
CA LYS A 82 6.84 27.32 16.40
C LYS A 82 6.33 28.00 15.14
N VAL A 83 6.37 29.34 15.06
CA VAL A 83 5.97 30.11 13.88
C VAL A 83 6.87 29.79 12.68
N LYS A 84 8.18 29.74 12.88
CA LYS A 84 9.13 29.38 11.82
C LYS A 84 8.88 27.96 11.29
N LEU A 85 8.63 27.01 12.20
CA LEU A 85 8.29 25.63 11.83
C LEU A 85 6.97 25.55 11.04
N LEU A 86 5.95 26.28 11.46
CA LEU A 86 4.66 26.34 10.78
C LEU A 86 4.81 26.90 9.36
N ASN A 87 5.53 28.01 9.19
CA ASN A 87 5.80 28.59 7.88
C ASN A 87 6.57 27.62 6.97
N GLY A 88 7.53 26.87 7.52
CA GLY A 88 8.23 25.82 6.79
C GLY A 88 7.28 24.72 6.28
N LYS A 89 6.35 24.26 7.12
CA LYS A 89 5.34 23.25 6.74
C LYS A 89 4.37 23.76 5.69
N ILE A 90 3.89 25.01 5.84
CA ILE A 90 3.00 25.64 4.86
C ILE A 90 3.73 25.76 3.52
N SER A 91 4.96 26.27 3.52
CA SER A 91 5.76 26.41 2.30
C SER A 91 6.03 25.06 1.63
N SER A 92 6.42 24.03 2.40
CA SER A 92 6.61 22.67 1.91
C SER A 92 5.33 22.11 1.27
N ASN A 93 4.18 22.25 1.93
CA ASN A 93 2.90 21.81 1.40
C ASN A 93 2.50 22.58 0.13
N CYS A 94 2.67 23.92 0.12
CA CYS A 94 2.43 24.75 -1.07
C CYS A 94 3.31 24.32 -2.25
N SER A 95 4.56 23.91 -1.99
CA SER A 95 5.47 23.41 -3.02
C SER A 95 5.07 22.04 -3.58
N ALA A 96 4.47 21.17 -2.75
CA ALA A 96 3.99 19.85 -3.17
C ALA A 96 2.62 19.91 -3.88
N MET A 97 1.80 20.90 -3.58
CA MET A 97 0.42 21.01 -4.07
C MET A 97 0.28 20.96 -5.60
N PRO A 98 1.14 21.61 -6.42
CA PRO A 98 1.05 21.52 -7.88
C PRO A 98 1.20 20.09 -8.40
N ILE A 99 2.10 19.30 -7.77
CA ILE A 99 2.35 17.91 -8.14
C ILE A 99 1.13 17.06 -7.77
N VAL A 100 0.60 17.23 -6.55
CA VAL A 100 -0.60 16.52 -6.09
C VAL A 100 -1.79 16.80 -7.01
N LEU A 101 -2.00 18.07 -7.37
CA LEU A 101 -3.10 18.47 -8.26
C LEU A 101 -2.93 17.92 -9.68
N LYS A 102 -1.71 17.92 -10.21
CA LYS A 102 -1.41 17.29 -11.50
C LYS A 102 -1.75 15.80 -11.46
N ASN A 103 -1.27 15.09 -10.46
CA ASN A 103 -1.52 13.65 -10.29
C ASN A 103 -3.02 13.35 -10.13
N MET A 104 -3.76 14.16 -9.36
CA MET A 104 -5.21 14.03 -9.24
C MET A 104 -5.91 14.17 -10.59
N LYS A 105 -5.54 15.18 -11.38
CA LYS A 105 -6.10 15.36 -12.74
C LYS A 105 -5.84 14.15 -13.63
N GLU A 106 -4.62 13.61 -13.59
CA GLU A 106 -4.28 12.40 -14.36
C GLU A 106 -5.06 11.17 -13.90
N CYS A 107 -5.26 10.99 -12.59
CA CYS A 107 -6.08 9.90 -12.06
C CYS A 107 -7.54 10.01 -12.51
N ILE A 108 -8.14 11.21 -12.43
CA ILE A 108 -9.51 11.46 -12.91
C ILE A 108 -9.61 11.12 -14.40
N ALA A 109 -8.68 11.60 -15.22
CA ALA A 109 -8.67 11.31 -16.65
C ALA A 109 -8.56 9.80 -16.96
N LYS A 110 -7.75 9.05 -16.19
CA LYS A 110 -7.66 7.59 -16.31
C LYS A 110 -8.98 6.89 -15.93
N ILE A 111 -9.63 7.36 -14.87
CA ILE A 111 -10.92 6.83 -14.43
C ILE A 111 -11.99 7.09 -15.49
N ASP A 112 -12.07 8.30 -16.03
CA ASP A 112 -13.04 8.66 -17.08
C ASP A 112 -12.82 7.82 -18.35
N LYS A 113 -11.55 7.61 -18.72
CA LYS A 113 -11.18 6.71 -19.82
C LYS A 113 -11.64 5.28 -19.55
N LEU A 114 -11.51 4.76 -18.33
CA LEU A 114 -12.00 3.42 -17.99
C LEU A 114 -13.53 3.33 -18.03
N TYR A 115 -14.23 4.39 -17.61
CA TYR A 115 -15.68 4.46 -17.71
C TYR A 115 -16.16 4.55 -19.16
N SER A 116 -15.42 5.15 -20.09
CA SER A 116 -15.84 5.16 -21.50
C SER A 116 -15.80 3.75 -22.12
N TYR A 117 -14.93 2.86 -21.65
CA TYR A 117 -14.88 1.43 -22.04
C TYR A 117 -15.95 0.56 -21.36
N ASN A 118 -17.11 1.12 -21.01
CA ASN A 118 -18.21 0.45 -20.28
C ASN A 118 -18.68 -0.88 -20.91
N GLU A 119 -18.32 -1.16 -22.16
CA GLU A 119 -18.56 -2.41 -22.88
C GLU A 119 -17.72 -3.59 -22.35
N ILE A 120 -16.46 -3.37 -21.92
CA ILE A 120 -15.51 -4.43 -21.50
C ILE A 120 -15.60 -4.73 -19.98
N ARG A 121 -16.63 -4.23 -19.28
CA ARG A 121 -16.83 -4.62 -17.87
C ARG A 121 -17.37 -6.05 -17.83
N HIS A 122 -16.65 -6.95 -17.16
CA HIS A 122 -17.10 -8.32 -16.95
C HIS A 122 -18.51 -8.34 -16.28
N PRO A 123 -19.42 -9.25 -16.69
CA PRO A 123 -20.81 -9.27 -16.23
C PRO A 123 -20.96 -9.25 -14.69
N ALA A 124 -20.03 -9.89 -13.96
CA ALA A 124 -20.01 -9.91 -12.50
C ALA A 124 -19.91 -8.52 -11.84
N PHE A 125 -19.36 -7.51 -12.54
CA PHE A 125 -19.19 -6.14 -12.04
C PHE A 125 -20.26 -5.17 -12.59
N LYS A 126 -21.26 -5.67 -13.33
CA LYS A 126 -22.40 -4.85 -13.74
C LYS A 126 -23.35 -4.70 -12.55
N ARG A 127 -23.38 -3.51 -11.95
CA ARG A 127 -24.39 -3.17 -10.95
C ARG A 127 -25.77 -3.21 -11.61
N LYS A 128 -26.69 -4.07 -11.12
CA LYS A 128 -28.09 -4.03 -11.54
C LYS A 128 -28.65 -2.65 -11.20
N ARG A 129 -29.14 -1.91 -12.21
CA ARG A 129 -29.97 -0.73 -11.96
C ARG A 129 -31.34 -1.25 -11.55
N SER A 130 -31.64 -1.23 -10.25
CA SER A 130 -33.03 -1.26 -9.79
C SER A 130 -33.64 0.09 -10.16
N GLY A 131 -34.59 0.06 -11.10
CA GLY A 131 -35.47 1.19 -11.39
C GLY A 131 -36.49 1.40 -10.30
#